data_AF-A0A3G2UWV8-F1
#
_entry.id   AF-A0A3G2UWV8-F1
#
_cell.length_a   1.000
_cell.length_b   1.000
_cell.length_c   1.000
_cell.angle_alpha   90.00
_cell.angle_beta   90.00
_cell.angle_gamma   90.00
#
_symmetry.space_group_name_H-M   'P 1'
#
loop_
_entity.id
_entity.type
_entity.pdbx_description
1 polymer ?
#
loop_
_entity_poly.entity_id
_entity_poly.type
_entity_poly.pdbx_seq_one_letter_code
_entity_poly.pdbx_strand_id
1 'polypeptide(L)'
;MGMLGAAAPTPSSPDLTPRLPLPFDGHLSVLTYNIHGLPWPVARGRTQAFAQIVQHLRTMREDGTQPHIIVLQEAFTTDARAIGRAAGYRYVVEGPGAQMPGQGNLPSGSHALTDAAAWYHGETLGKYVGSGLQILSDYPIAGVRKMAFPAFACAGFDCLANKGALLVSVALPGQWDRVDIVTTHLNSSKR
;
A
#
# COMPACT_ATOMS: atom_id res chain seq x y z
N MET A 1 -30.85 29.13 -43.73
CA MET A 1 -29.59 29.09 -42.94
C MET A 1 -29.88 28.28 -41.67
N GLY A 2 -29.70 26.96 -41.71
CA GLY A 2 -29.99 26.06 -40.59
C GLY A 2 -28.69 25.55 -39.99
N MET A 3 -28.46 25.81 -38.70
CA MET A 3 -27.29 25.30 -37.98
C MET A 3 -27.51 23.84 -37.61
N LEU A 4 -26.64 22.96 -38.12
CA LEU A 4 -26.47 21.59 -37.68
C LEU A 4 -25.70 21.59 -36.35
N GLY A 5 -26.36 21.19 -35.26
CA GLY A 5 -25.70 20.93 -33.98
C GLY A 5 -24.99 19.58 -34.00
N ALA A 6 -23.68 19.57 -33.80
CA ALA A 6 -22.91 18.34 -33.61
C ALA A 6 -23.23 17.74 -32.24
N ALA A 7 -23.69 16.48 -32.22
CA ALA A 7 -23.91 15.74 -30.98
C ALA A 7 -22.56 15.36 -30.35
N ALA A 8 -22.37 15.69 -29.07
CA ALA A 8 -21.21 15.27 -28.30
C ALA A 8 -21.23 13.74 -28.07
N PRO A 9 -20.06 13.06 -28.05
CA PRO A 9 -20.00 11.64 -27.74
C PRO A 9 -20.45 11.39 -26.31
N THR A 10 -21.39 10.45 -26.14
CA THR A 10 -21.86 9.98 -24.85
C THR A 10 -20.73 9.28 -24.10
N PRO A 11 -20.47 9.61 -22.82
CA PRO A 11 -19.51 8.85 -22.02
C PRO A 11 -20.00 7.40 -21.89
N SER A 12 -19.13 6.44 -22.22
CA SER A 12 -19.39 5.03 -22.02
C SER A 12 -19.63 4.75 -20.53
N SER A 13 -20.80 4.20 -20.21
CA SER A 13 -21.15 3.78 -18.86
C SER A 13 -20.08 2.82 -18.30
N PRO A 14 -19.73 2.92 -17.01
CA PRO A 14 -18.85 1.94 -16.38
C PRO A 14 -19.47 0.54 -16.53
N ASP A 15 -18.65 -0.42 -16.93
CA ASP A 15 -19.03 -1.83 -17.02
C ASP A 15 -19.47 -2.33 -15.63
N LEU A 16 -20.78 -2.46 -15.42
CA LEU A 16 -21.41 -2.91 -14.18
C LEU A 16 -21.50 -4.45 -14.08
N THR A 17 -20.89 -5.19 -15.01
CA THR A 17 -20.94 -6.65 -15.00
C THR A 17 -20.27 -7.18 -13.73
N PRO A 18 -20.99 -7.90 -12.84
CA PRO A 18 -20.39 -8.48 -11.65
C PRO A 18 -19.37 -9.53 -12.08
N ARG A 19 -18.07 -9.21 -11.98
CA ARG A 19 -17.02 -10.23 -12.17
C ARG A 19 -17.16 -11.26 -11.06
N LEU A 20 -17.38 -12.51 -11.45
CA LEU A 20 -17.37 -13.65 -10.54
C LEU A 20 -16.04 -13.66 -9.75
N PRO A 21 -16.05 -14.02 -8.46
CA PRO A 21 -14.81 -14.19 -7.70
C PRO A 21 -13.88 -15.16 -8.42
N LEU A 22 -12.57 -14.87 -8.43
CA LEU A 22 -11.56 -15.82 -8.88
C LEU A 22 -11.79 -17.13 -8.10
N PRO A 23 -11.87 -18.31 -8.74
CA PRO A 23 -11.95 -19.57 -7.99
C PRO A 23 -10.67 -19.76 -7.17
N PHE A 24 -10.76 -20.58 -6.12
CA PHE A 24 -9.59 -21.01 -5.34
C PHE A 24 -9.38 -22.50 -5.59
N ASP A 25 -8.22 -22.84 -6.15
CA ASP A 25 -7.84 -24.19 -6.59
C ASP A 25 -7.04 -24.96 -5.51
N GLY A 26 -6.88 -24.37 -4.32
CA GLY A 26 -6.04 -24.91 -3.25
C GLY A 26 -4.64 -24.31 -3.21
N HIS A 27 -4.25 -23.46 -4.17
CA HIS A 27 -2.96 -22.79 -4.19
C HIS A 27 -3.09 -21.27 -3.97
N LEU A 28 -2.31 -20.74 -3.03
CA LEU A 28 -2.26 -19.31 -2.74
C LEU A 28 -0.89 -18.72 -3.09
N SER A 29 -0.82 -17.91 -4.15
CA SER A 29 0.38 -17.17 -4.53
C SER A 29 0.40 -15.80 -3.87
N VAL A 30 1.51 -15.48 -3.18
CA VAL A 30 1.71 -14.21 -2.46
C VAL A 30 3.05 -13.60 -2.87
N LEU A 31 3.03 -12.32 -3.23
CA LEU A 31 4.23 -11.52 -3.50
C LEU A 31 4.42 -10.45 -2.42
N THR A 32 5.63 -10.30 -1.88
CA THR A 32 6.03 -9.12 -1.10
C THR A 32 7.04 -8.30 -1.88
N TYR A 33 6.83 -6.99 -1.96
CA TYR A 33 7.68 -6.12 -2.76
C TYR A 33 7.78 -4.71 -2.19
N ASN A 34 9.00 -4.31 -1.81
CA ASN A 34 9.32 -2.92 -1.56
C ASN A 34 9.53 -2.20 -2.89
N ILE A 35 8.61 -1.29 -3.23
CA ILE A 35 8.57 -0.62 -4.52
C ILE A 35 9.33 0.72 -4.53
N HIS A 36 10.09 1.06 -3.48
CA HIS A 36 10.91 2.26 -3.41
C HIS A 36 10.15 3.53 -3.86
N GLY A 37 8.93 3.73 -3.36
CA GLY A 37 8.01 4.76 -3.85
C GLY A 37 8.16 6.11 -3.16
N LEU A 38 9.41 6.56 -2.99
CA LEU A 38 9.76 7.84 -2.37
C LEU A 38 9.36 9.03 -3.27
N PRO A 39 8.95 10.17 -2.68
CA PRO A 39 8.61 11.37 -3.43
C PRO A 39 9.84 12.08 -4.03
N TRP A 40 9.62 12.95 -5.00
CA TRP A 40 10.63 13.92 -5.44
C TRP A 40 10.91 14.90 -4.27
N PRO A 41 12.17 15.33 -4.03
CA PRO A 41 13.38 15.12 -4.84
C PRO A 41 14.19 13.86 -4.48
N VAL A 42 13.74 13.06 -3.51
CA VAL A 42 14.49 11.90 -2.99
C VAL A 42 14.71 10.83 -4.06
N ALA A 43 13.71 10.60 -4.91
CA ALA A 43 13.81 9.71 -6.06
C ALA A 43 13.32 10.38 -7.35
N ARG A 44 13.90 9.99 -8.49
CA ARG A 44 13.50 10.40 -9.84
C ARG A 44 13.02 9.19 -10.65
N GLY A 45 12.21 9.41 -11.68
CA GLY A 45 11.77 8.35 -12.60
C GLY A 45 10.78 7.32 -12.02
N ARG A 46 10.28 7.52 -10.80
CA ARG A 46 9.41 6.55 -10.12
C ARG A 46 8.09 6.30 -10.86
N THR A 47 7.47 7.33 -11.45
CA THR A 47 6.23 7.19 -12.22
C THR A 47 6.38 6.19 -13.38
N GLN A 48 7.49 6.24 -14.13
CA GLN A 48 7.74 5.29 -15.22
C GLN A 48 7.95 3.86 -14.68
N ALA A 49 8.68 3.70 -13.58
CA ALA A 49 8.86 2.39 -12.96
C ALA A 49 7.55 1.80 -12.43
N PHE A 50 6.65 2.61 -11.87
CA PHE A 50 5.33 2.15 -11.46
C PHE A 50 4.49 1.71 -12.66
N ALA A 51 4.56 2.41 -13.79
CA ALA A 51 3.90 1.99 -15.02
C ALA A 51 4.42 0.63 -15.51
N GLN A 52 5.73 0.38 -15.42
CA GLN A 52 6.32 -0.92 -15.75
C GLN A 52 5.85 -2.04 -14.80
N ILE A 53 5.77 -1.76 -13.48
CA ILE A 53 5.21 -2.70 -12.51
C ILE A 53 3.77 -3.04 -12.86
N VAL A 54 2.93 -2.03 -13.15
CA VAL A 54 1.54 -2.23 -13.54
C VAL A 54 1.45 -3.08 -14.81
N GLN A 55 2.26 -2.78 -15.83
CA GLN A 55 2.24 -3.54 -17.08
C GLN A 55 2.64 -5.00 -16.86
N HIS A 56 3.68 -5.25 -16.06
CA HIS A 56 4.12 -6.61 -15.76
C HIS A 56 3.03 -7.41 -15.02
N LEU A 57 2.39 -6.80 -14.02
CA LEU A 57 1.29 -7.44 -13.29
C LEU A 57 0.07 -7.72 -14.18
N ARG A 58 -0.21 -6.86 -15.17
CA ARG A 58 -1.27 -7.10 -16.17
C ARG A 58 -0.93 -8.28 -17.07
N THR A 59 0.30 -8.36 -17.59
CA THR A 59 0.76 -9.50 -18.38
C THR A 59 0.66 -10.80 -17.59
N MET A 60 1.13 -10.83 -16.34
CA MET A 60 0.96 -12.02 -15.48
C MET A 60 -0.51 -12.41 -15.33
N ARG A 61 -1.41 -11.43 -15.25
CA ARG A 61 -2.86 -11.69 -15.13
C ARG A 61 -3.48 -12.21 -16.42
N GLU A 62 -3.06 -11.71 -17.57
CA GLU A 62 -3.44 -12.22 -18.89
C GLU A 62 -2.99 -13.68 -19.05
N ASP A 63 -1.80 -14.01 -18.53
CA ASP A 63 -1.22 -15.35 -18.55
C ASP A 63 -1.78 -16.28 -17.46
N GLY A 64 -2.60 -15.76 -16.53
CA GLY A 64 -3.12 -16.54 -15.38
C GLY A 64 -2.08 -16.92 -14.34
N THR A 65 -0.96 -16.19 -14.27
CA THR A 65 0.18 -16.43 -13.36
C THR A 65 0.36 -15.34 -12.30
N GLN A 66 -0.56 -14.38 -12.22
CA GLN A 66 -0.49 -13.28 -11.26
C GLN A 66 -0.50 -13.77 -9.81
N PRO A 67 0.22 -13.11 -8.88
CA PRO A 67 0.03 -13.35 -7.46
C PRO A 67 -1.42 -13.02 -7.07
N HIS A 68 -2.05 -13.89 -6.28
CA HIS A 68 -3.40 -13.64 -5.78
C HIS A 68 -3.42 -12.49 -4.77
N ILE A 69 -2.33 -12.37 -4.01
CA ILE A 69 -2.13 -11.33 -3.00
C ILE A 69 -0.77 -10.68 -3.23
N ILE A 70 -0.73 -9.35 -3.21
CA ILE A 70 0.53 -8.59 -3.21
C ILE A 70 0.59 -7.73 -1.96
N VAL A 71 1.75 -7.73 -1.33
CA VAL A 71 2.11 -6.88 -0.21
C VAL A 71 3.14 -5.88 -0.70
N LEU A 72 2.80 -4.59 -0.68
CA LEU A 72 3.68 -3.51 -1.08
C LEU A 72 4.22 -2.75 0.12
N GLN A 73 5.52 -2.45 0.11
CA GLN A 73 6.17 -1.49 1.01
C GLN A 73 6.69 -0.28 0.25
N GLU A 74 6.78 0.86 0.95
CA GLU A 74 7.17 2.17 0.39
C GLU A 74 6.23 2.74 -0.68
N ALA A 75 4.94 2.41 -0.64
CA ALA A 75 3.92 3.01 -1.48
C ALA A 75 3.51 4.43 -0.99
N PHE A 76 4.46 5.37 -0.92
CA PHE A 76 4.22 6.69 -0.31
C PHE A 76 3.55 7.71 -1.22
N THR A 77 3.72 7.60 -2.54
CA THR A 77 3.13 8.54 -3.51
C THR A 77 1.74 8.11 -3.98
N THR A 78 0.98 9.04 -4.55
CA THR A 78 -0.33 8.76 -5.15
C THR A 78 -0.21 7.72 -6.27
N ASP A 79 0.77 7.87 -7.15
CA ASP A 79 1.03 6.92 -8.24
C ASP A 79 1.35 5.52 -7.70
N ALA A 80 2.18 5.44 -6.65
CA ALA A 80 2.52 4.16 -6.01
C ALA A 80 1.28 3.47 -5.42
N ARG A 81 0.40 4.22 -4.75
CA ARG A 81 -0.86 3.68 -4.20
C ARG A 81 -1.86 3.27 -5.29
N ALA A 82 -1.72 3.80 -6.50
CA ALA A 82 -2.60 3.47 -7.62
C ALA A 82 -2.24 2.15 -8.32
N ILE A 83 -1.03 1.59 -8.08
CA ILE A 83 -0.54 0.36 -8.73
C ILE A 83 -1.57 -0.77 -8.64
N GLY A 84 -2.12 -1.03 -7.45
CA GLY A 84 -3.04 -2.15 -7.26
C GLY A 84 -4.30 -2.08 -8.12
N ARG A 85 -4.97 -0.91 -8.12
CA ARG A 85 -6.17 -0.72 -8.96
C ARG A 85 -5.81 -0.74 -10.44
N ALA A 86 -4.69 -0.12 -10.81
CA ALA A 86 -4.24 -0.07 -12.19
C ALA A 86 -3.86 -1.46 -12.73
N ALA A 87 -3.31 -2.34 -11.90
CA ALA A 87 -2.99 -3.74 -12.22
C ALA A 87 -4.21 -4.68 -12.17
N GLY A 88 -5.38 -4.17 -11.76
CA GLY A 88 -6.64 -4.92 -11.79
C GLY A 88 -6.97 -5.71 -10.51
N TYR A 89 -6.26 -5.47 -9.40
CA TYR A 89 -6.64 -6.05 -8.11
C TYR A 89 -7.96 -5.48 -7.61
N ARG A 90 -8.85 -6.37 -7.15
CA ARG A 90 -10.21 -6.00 -6.72
C ARG A 90 -10.23 -5.32 -5.36
N TYR A 91 -9.38 -5.75 -4.45
CA TYR A 91 -9.32 -5.24 -3.10
C TYR A 91 -7.95 -4.60 -2.85
N VAL A 92 -7.97 -3.37 -2.35
CA VAL A 92 -6.78 -2.57 -2.07
C VAL A 92 -6.93 -1.97 -0.68
N VAL A 93 -6.02 -2.33 0.22
CA VAL A 93 -6.02 -1.84 1.61
C VAL A 93 -4.70 -1.17 1.91
N GLU A 94 -4.77 0.09 2.33
CA GLU A 94 -3.62 0.88 2.74
C GLU A 94 -3.34 0.70 4.23
N GLY A 95 -2.08 0.79 4.65
CA GLY A 95 -1.69 0.71 6.05
C GLY A 95 -2.05 1.98 6.86
N PRO A 96 -1.39 2.18 8.02
CA PRO A 96 -1.53 3.41 8.80
C PRO A 96 -1.31 4.66 7.95
N GLY A 97 -2.24 5.62 8.02
CA GLY A 97 -2.11 6.93 7.40
C GLY A 97 -1.24 7.87 8.24
N ALA A 98 -0.80 9.01 7.68
CA ALA A 98 0.12 9.93 8.36
C ALA A 98 -0.38 10.41 9.74
N GLN A 99 -1.68 10.58 9.89
CA GLN A 99 -2.33 11.10 11.11
C GLN A 99 -2.79 10.02 12.10
N MET A 100 -2.55 8.73 11.82
CA MET A 100 -2.92 7.66 12.75
C MET A 100 -1.99 7.67 13.98
N PRO A 101 -2.51 7.81 15.21
CA PRO A 101 -1.68 7.78 16.41
C PRO A 101 -0.93 6.46 16.54
N GLY A 102 0.34 6.54 16.97
CA GLY A 102 1.11 5.34 17.32
C GLY A 102 0.53 4.67 18.57
N GLN A 103 0.61 3.35 18.63
CA GLN A 103 0.20 2.59 19.82
C GLN A 103 1.42 2.26 20.68
N GLY A 104 1.34 2.56 21.98
CA GLY A 104 2.36 2.23 22.98
C GLY A 104 2.70 3.42 23.89
N ASN A 105 3.01 3.13 25.15
CA ASN A 105 3.44 4.13 26.12
C ASN A 105 4.96 4.31 26.06
N LEU A 106 5.44 5.53 26.28
CA LEU A 106 6.86 5.76 26.53
C LEU A 106 7.30 4.91 27.74
N PRO A 107 8.35 4.08 27.63
CA PRO A 107 8.91 3.40 28.78
C PRO A 107 9.43 4.42 29.80
N SER A 108 9.14 4.21 31.09
CA SER A 108 9.67 5.04 32.16
C SER A 108 11.20 5.05 32.12
N GLY A 109 11.83 6.24 32.06
CA GLY A 109 13.29 6.39 31.97
C GLY A 109 13.84 6.68 30.56
N SER A 110 12.99 6.85 29.54
CA SER A 110 13.41 7.04 28.14
C SER A 110 13.84 8.47 27.77
N HIS A 111 14.08 9.37 28.73
CA HIS A 111 14.54 10.74 28.47
C HIS A 111 15.86 10.80 27.65
N ALA A 112 16.66 9.73 27.67
CA ALA A 112 17.88 9.61 26.89
C ALA A 112 17.67 9.40 25.37
N LEU A 113 16.49 8.94 24.92
CA LEU A 113 16.18 8.77 23.49
C LEU A 113 15.74 10.09 22.83
N THR A 114 15.19 11.02 23.61
CA THR A 114 14.78 12.35 23.14
C THR A 114 15.95 13.31 22.95
N ASP A 115 17.03 13.16 23.72
CA ASP A 115 18.20 14.05 23.66
C ASP A 115 19.14 13.74 22.49
N ALA A 116 19.01 12.55 21.89
CA ALA A 116 19.76 12.14 20.70
C ALA A 116 19.02 12.41 19.37
N ALA A 117 17.83 13.05 19.42
CA ALA A 117 17.02 13.33 18.25
C ALA A 117 17.71 14.34 17.33
N ALA A 118 18.24 13.85 16.22
CA ALA A 118 18.93 14.61 15.20
C ALA A 118 17.91 15.29 14.27
N TRP A 119 17.74 16.62 14.40
CA TRP A 119 16.90 17.40 13.48
C TRP A 119 17.30 17.21 12.01
N TYR A 120 18.60 17.03 11.73
CA TYR A 120 19.13 16.84 10.38
C TYR A 120 18.68 15.53 9.71
N HIS A 121 18.13 14.59 10.48
CA HIS A 121 17.59 13.33 9.98
C HIS A 121 16.05 13.25 9.99
N GLY A 122 15.37 14.35 10.35
CA GLY A 122 13.90 14.42 10.34
C GLY A 122 13.22 13.92 11.62
N GLU A 123 13.98 13.65 12.67
CA GLU A 123 13.49 13.09 13.94
C GLU A 123 12.64 14.09 14.76
N THR A 124 12.65 15.37 14.39
CA THR A 124 11.84 16.44 15.01
C THR A 124 10.79 17.06 14.06
N LEU A 125 10.71 16.60 12.81
CA LEU A 125 9.86 17.21 11.78
C LEU A 125 8.44 16.61 11.70
N GLY A 126 8.19 15.48 12.36
CA GLY A 126 6.89 14.80 12.35
C GLY A 126 6.64 13.96 11.09
N LYS A 127 5.51 13.22 11.08
CA LYS A 127 5.17 12.25 10.02
C LYS A 127 4.49 12.95 8.84
N TYR A 128 5.15 12.96 7.67
CA TYR A 128 4.63 13.58 6.45
C TYR A 128 3.86 12.61 5.56
N VAL A 129 4.17 11.31 5.64
CA VAL A 129 3.54 10.27 4.83
C VAL A 129 3.00 9.13 5.72
N GLY A 130 2.03 8.39 5.20
CA GLY A 130 1.58 7.15 5.84
C GLY A 130 2.69 6.09 5.86
N SER A 131 2.37 4.91 6.37
CA SER A 131 3.30 3.76 6.48
C SER A 131 3.93 3.30 5.16
N GLY A 132 3.34 3.67 4.01
CA GLY A 132 3.73 3.14 2.71
C GLY A 132 3.39 1.66 2.53
N LEU A 133 2.59 1.08 3.43
CA LEU A 133 2.12 -0.30 3.33
C LEU A 133 0.85 -0.36 2.51
N GLN A 134 0.74 -1.35 1.63
CA GLN A 134 -0.49 -1.69 0.93
C GLN A 134 -0.62 -3.21 0.79
N ILE A 135 -1.82 -3.75 0.95
CA ILE A 135 -2.14 -5.13 0.57
C ILE A 135 -3.17 -5.11 -0.56
N LEU A 136 -2.87 -5.84 -1.62
CA LEU A 136 -3.67 -6.05 -2.81
C LEU A 136 -4.19 -7.47 -2.81
N SER A 137 -5.45 -7.69 -3.15
CA SER A 137 -6.04 -9.04 -3.17
C SER A 137 -7.07 -9.19 -4.30
N ASP A 138 -7.04 -10.36 -4.93
CA ASP A 138 -8.11 -10.83 -5.81
C ASP A 138 -9.30 -11.40 -5.03
N TYR A 139 -9.03 -11.91 -3.83
CA TYR A 139 -10.03 -12.50 -2.95
C TYR A 139 -10.62 -11.47 -1.97
N PRO A 140 -11.90 -11.63 -1.56
CA PRO A 140 -12.55 -10.73 -0.61
C PRO A 140 -11.80 -10.54 0.70
N ILE A 141 -11.74 -9.29 1.15
CA ILE A 141 -11.20 -8.94 2.46
C ILE A 141 -12.34 -8.93 3.48
N ALA A 142 -12.25 -9.83 4.46
CA ALA A 142 -13.23 -10.00 5.52
C ALA A 142 -12.90 -9.20 6.79
N GLY A 143 -11.66 -8.73 6.92
CA GLY A 143 -11.22 -7.98 8.09
C GLY A 143 -9.95 -7.18 7.80
N VAL A 144 -9.81 -6.04 8.47
CA VAL A 144 -8.61 -5.20 8.43
C VAL A 144 -8.23 -4.80 9.84
N ARG A 145 -6.93 -4.84 10.16
CA ARG A 145 -6.35 -4.26 11.37
C ARG A 145 -5.09 -3.49 11.00
N LYS A 146 -4.88 -2.34 11.65
CA LYS A 146 -3.75 -1.44 11.40
C LYS A 146 -3.17 -1.02 12.73
N MET A 147 -1.85 -0.94 12.80
CA MET A 147 -1.15 -0.35 13.93
C MET A 147 -0.04 0.56 13.43
N ALA A 148 0.07 1.75 14.00
CA ALA A 148 1.23 2.61 13.85
C ALA A 148 2.19 2.36 15.02
N PHE A 149 3.49 2.32 14.75
CA PHE A 149 4.50 2.28 15.80
C PHE A 149 4.52 3.62 16.57
N PRO A 150 4.88 3.59 17.87
CA PRO A 150 4.98 4.79 18.68
C PRO A 150 5.92 5.82 18.04
N ALA A 151 5.61 7.11 18.21
CA ALA A 151 6.43 8.19 17.64
C ALA A 151 7.88 8.18 18.15
N PHE A 152 8.11 7.74 19.38
CA PHE A 152 9.44 7.61 19.98
C PHE A 152 10.25 6.40 19.45
N ALA A 153 9.61 5.49 18.72
CA ALA A 153 10.21 4.26 18.21
C ALA A 153 10.58 4.37 16.72
N CYS A 154 11.11 5.53 16.32
CA CYS A 154 11.63 5.78 14.97
C CYS A 154 13.11 6.19 15.03
N ALA A 155 13.80 6.06 13.90
CA ALA A 155 15.19 6.51 13.76
C ALA A 155 15.42 7.04 12.34
N GLY A 156 16.16 8.14 12.22
CA GLY A 156 16.49 8.75 10.96
C GLY A 156 15.27 9.21 10.14
N PHE A 157 15.39 9.11 8.82
CA PHE A 157 14.31 9.48 7.87
C PHE A 157 13.01 8.67 8.07
N ASP A 158 13.07 7.52 8.75
CA ASP A 158 11.87 6.74 9.04
C ASP A 158 10.94 7.45 10.03
N CYS A 159 11.41 8.45 10.77
CA CYS A 159 10.55 9.33 11.57
C CYS A 159 9.58 10.17 10.73
N LEU A 160 9.85 10.34 9.43
CA LEU A 160 8.99 11.08 8.49
C LEU A 160 7.82 10.23 7.97
N ALA A 161 7.82 8.92 8.21
CA ALA A 161 6.77 8.01 7.79
C ALA A 161 6.07 7.37 9.00
N ASN A 162 4.76 7.14 8.88
CA ASN A 162 4.03 6.44 9.94
C ASN A 162 4.24 4.91 9.89
N LYS A 163 5.46 4.44 10.19
CA LYS A 163 5.82 3.01 10.22
C LYS A 163 4.88 2.23 11.13
N GLY A 164 4.65 0.97 10.80
CA GLY A 164 3.66 0.16 11.51
C GLY A 164 3.43 -1.20 10.86
N ALA A 165 2.28 -1.79 11.14
CA ALA A 165 1.85 -3.03 10.52
C ALA A 165 0.40 -2.94 10.01
N LEU A 166 0.13 -3.73 8.98
CA LEU A 166 -1.18 -3.91 8.36
C LEU A 166 -1.48 -5.40 8.31
N LEU A 167 -2.63 -5.79 8.85
CA LEU A 167 -3.18 -7.14 8.76
C LEU A 167 -4.48 -7.09 7.97
N VAL A 168 -4.65 -8.01 7.02
CA VAL A 168 -5.94 -8.28 6.36
C VAL A 168 -6.30 -9.74 6.49
N SER A 169 -7.57 -10.01 6.81
CA SER A 169 -8.14 -11.35 6.80
C SER A 169 -8.82 -11.57 5.46
N VAL A 170 -8.34 -12.54 4.69
CA VAL A 170 -8.81 -12.85 3.34
C VAL A 170 -9.72 -14.06 3.36
N ALA A 171 -10.91 -13.94 2.76
CA ALA A 171 -11.84 -15.03 2.56
C ALA A 171 -11.57 -15.71 1.22
N LEU A 172 -11.12 -16.96 1.24
CA LEU A 172 -10.89 -17.76 0.05
C LEU A 172 -12.21 -18.44 -0.40
N PRO A 173 -12.62 -18.31 -1.67
CA PRO A 173 -13.85 -18.94 -2.16
C PRO A 173 -13.89 -20.45 -1.90
N GLY A 174 -15.01 -20.92 -1.35
CA GLY A 174 -15.21 -22.33 -1.01
C GLY A 174 -14.51 -22.78 0.28
N GLN A 175 -13.79 -21.91 0.98
CA GLN A 175 -13.14 -22.21 2.25
C GLN A 175 -13.90 -21.57 3.42
N TRP A 176 -13.96 -22.29 4.54
CA TRP A 176 -14.53 -21.77 5.79
C TRP A 176 -13.54 -20.88 6.55
N ASP A 177 -12.28 -21.31 6.60
CA ASP A 177 -11.21 -20.60 7.27
C ASP A 177 -10.71 -19.40 6.44
N ARG A 178 -10.27 -18.38 7.15
CA ARG A 178 -9.68 -17.17 6.57
C ARG A 178 -8.16 -17.26 6.63
N VAL A 179 -7.50 -16.62 5.67
CA VAL A 179 -6.05 -16.45 5.69
C VAL A 179 -5.72 -15.03 6.13
N ASP A 180 -4.96 -14.91 7.22
CA ASP A 180 -4.46 -13.62 7.68
C ASP A 180 -3.11 -13.30 7.02
N ILE A 181 -3.04 -12.16 6.35
CA ILE A 181 -1.81 -11.63 5.76
C ILE A 181 -1.38 -10.41 6.55
N VAL A 182 -0.16 -10.46 7.11
CA VAL A 182 0.43 -9.37 7.88
C VAL A 182 1.63 -8.81 7.14
N THR A 183 1.72 -7.48 7.06
CA THR A 183 2.87 -6.76 6.52
C THR A 183 3.34 -5.68 7.46
N THR A 184 4.65 -5.45 7.46
CA THR A 184 5.30 -4.36 8.16
C THR A 184 6.51 -3.89 7.36
N HIS A 185 6.99 -2.70 7.68
CA HIS A 185 8.26 -2.18 7.22
C HIS A 185 8.95 -1.58 8.45
N LEU A 186 9.98 -2.25 8.94
CA LEU A 186 10.70 -1.85 10.16
C LEU A 186 11.65 -0.66 9.88
N ASN A 187 12.27 -0.15 10.93
CA ASN A 187 13.25 0.93 10.80
C ASN A 187 14.49 0.46 10.04
N SER A 188 14.99 1.30 9.14
CA SER A 188 16.27 1.12 8.46
C SER A 188 17.42 1.39 9.43
N SER A 189 18.48 0.58 9.38
CA SER A 189 19.68 0.77 10.21
C SER A 189 20.69 1.76 9.62
N LYS A 190 20.39 2.34 8.44
CA LYS A 190 21.25 3.35 7.81
C LYS A 190 20.96 4.71 8.45
N ARG A 191 21.90 5.17 9.28
CA ARG A 191 21.98 6.53 9.80
C ARG A 191 22.62 7.45 8.78
#